data_AF-A0A7S3J8I6-F1
#
_entry.id   AF-A0A7S3J8I6-F1
#
_cell.length_a   1.000
_cell.length_b   1.000
_cell.length_c   1.000
_cell.angle_alpha   90.00
_cell.angle_beta   90.00
_cell.angle_gamma   90.00
#
_symmetry.space_group_name_H-M   'P 1'
#
loop_
_entity.id
_entity.type
_entity.pdbx_description
1 polymer ?
#
loop_
_entity_poly.entity_id
_entity_poly.type
_entity_poly.pdbx_seq_one_letter_code
_entity_poly.pdbx_strand_id
1 'polypeptide(L)'
;AAGFGNCYYILASNNTTDGFFTGSTYWRAFIYSYNQSLGNFDTAAYTGDDKHLLFTIWFLNTMIILIIMLNLLIAIMGDTFDRVQETAENNMLKELASIMVENEMLVSREKVFGDAKYIIIIQEEKAEESEVSWEGRLQYLKKFMDKAVIEQNKLLKSLENEIMHTIKEKADKRGKEMENSSNKYFQVLFEKSDSIQSVLDENIQKYKPTEEVKKEE
;
A
#
# COMPACT_ATOMS: atom_id res chain seq x y z
N ALA A 1 -25.79 17.28 -15.07
CA ALA A 1 -27.15 17.02 -15.60
C ALA A 1 -28.27 17.56 -14.71
N ALA A 2 -28.38 17.17 -13.43
CA ALA A 2 -29.51 17.56 -12.56
C ALA A 2 -29.66 19.07 -12.32
N GLY A 3 -28.55 19.78 -12.07
CA GLY A 3 -28.55 21.25 -11.90
C GLY A 3 -29.02 21.97 -13.17
N PHE A 4 -28.45 21.64 -14.33
CA PHE A 4 -28.88 22.19 -15.62
C PHE A 4 -30.34 21.83 -15.95
N GLY A 5 -30.80 20.63 -15.58
CA GLY A 5 -32.21 20.24 -15.74
C GLY A 5 -33.16 21.12 -14.92
N ASN A 6 -32.77 21.53 -13.71
CA ASN A 6 -33.54 22.49 -12.92
C ASN A 6 -33.55 23.89 -13.55
N CYS A 7 -32.40 24.36 -14.06
CA CYS A 7 -32.33 25.63 -14.78
C CYS A 7 -33.25 25.65 -16.01
N TYR A 8 -33.24 24.58 -16.82
CA TYR A 8 -34.14 24.46 -17.96
C TYR A 8 -35.61 24.36 -17.55
N TYR A 9 -35.93 23.71 -16.43
CA TYR A 9 -37.30 23.67 -15.91
C TYR A 9 -37.81 25.06 -15.51
N ILE A 10 -36.99 25.84 -14.77
CA ILE A 10 -37.34 27.19 -14.34
C ILE A 10 -37.52 28.11 -15.56
N LEU A 11 -36.60 28.08 -16.52
CA LEU A 11 -36.70 28.93 -17.72
C LEU A 11 -37.84 28.49 -18.66
N ALA A 12 -38.12 27.19 -18.76
CA ALA A 12 -39.29 26.70 -19.49
C ALA A 12 -40.60 27.14 -18.84
N SER A 13 -40.64 27.24 -17.51
CA SER A 13 -41.82 27.72 -16.79
C SER A 13 -42.10 29.20 -16.96
N ASN A 14 -41.08 29.99 -17.32
CA ASN A 14 -41.22 31.42 -17.56
C ASN A 14 -41.64 31.77 -18.99
N ASN A 15 -41.59 30.81 -19.92
CA ASN A 15 -41.87 31.04 -21.32
C ASN A 15 -43.34 30.69 -21.66
N THR A 16 -44.18 31.71 -21.84
CA THR A 16 -45.64 31.57 -21.91
C THR A 16 -46.19 31.28 -23.32
N THR A 17 -45.36 31.30 -24.36
CA THR A 17 -45.84 31.50 -25.74
C THR A 17 -46.18 30.21 -26.50
N ASP A 18 -45.50 29.08 -26.25
CA ASP A 18 -45.68 27.83 -27.04
C ASP A 18 -45.74 26.55 -26.18
N GLY A 19 -45.97 26.69 -24.87
CA GLY A 19 -45.94 25.58 -23.93
C GLY A 19 -44.53 25.17 -23.50
N PHE A 20 -44.45 24.31 -22.48
CA PHE A 20 -43.18 23.92 -21.87
C PHE A 20 -42.34 23.08 -22.85
N PHE A 21 -41.25 23.64 -23.39
CA PHE A 21 -40.31 22.89 -24.24
C PHE A 21 -39.70 21.68 -23.53
N THR A 22 -39.60 21.72 -22.20
CA THR A 22 -39.15 20.61 -21.36
C THR A 22 -40.28 19.70 -20.86
N GLY A 23 -41.55 20.04 -21.12
CA GLY A 23 -42.72 19.40 -20.51
C GLY A 23 -43.05 19.91 -19.09
N SER A 24 -44.26 19.62 -18.60
CA SER A 24 -44.79 20.11 -17.31
C SER A 24 -44.18 19.45 -16.06
N THR A 25 -43.19 18.56 -16.22
CA THR A 25 -42.62 17.77 -15.13
C THR A 25 -41.11 17.91 -15.11
N TYR A 26 -40.54 18.13 -13.92
CA TYR A 26 -39.09 18.20 -13.70
C TYR A 26 -38.33 17.02 -14.33
N TRP A 27 -38.88 15.80 -14.26
CA TRP A 27 -38.28 14.60 -14.84
C TRP A 27 -38.04 14.71 -16.36
N ARG A 28 -38.96 15.35 -17.09
CA ARG A 28 -38.79 15.56 -18.53
C ARG A 28 -37.72 16.61 -18.82
N ALA A 29 -37.62 17.65 -18.00
CA ALA A 29 -36.52 18.62 -18.07
C ALA A 29 -35.15 18.01 -17.74
N PHE A 30 -35.12 17.06 -16.80
CA PHE A 30 -33.92 16.27 -16.52
C PHE A 30 -33.51 15.42 -17.73
N ILE A 31 -34.45 14.69 -18.33
CA ILE A 31 -34.19 13.90 -19.55
C ILE A 31 -33.75 14.79 -20.70
N TYR A 32 -34.34 15.98 -20.84
CA TYR A 32 -33.93 16.97 -21.85
C TYR A 32 -32.46 17.37 -21.67
N SER A 33 -32.07 17.76 -20.45
CA SER A 33 -30.68 18.08 -20.10
C SER A 33 -29.72 16.91 -20.31
N TYR A 34 -30.17 15.68 -20.03
CA TYR A 34 -29.40 14.46 -20.28
C TYR A 34 -29.19 14.17 -21.77
N ASN A 35 -30.25 14.23 -22.59
CA ASN A 35 -30.17 14.05 -24.04
C ASN A 35 -29.31 15.13 -24.70
N GLN A 36 -29.42 16.37 -24.20
CA GLN A 36 -28.54 17.47 -24.58
C GLN A 36 -27.07 17.16 -24.24
N SER A 37 -26.76 16.52 -23.11
CA SER A 37 -25.40 16.05 -22.81
C SER A 37 -24.94 14.90 -23.72
N LEU A 38 -25.86 14.10 -24.27
CA LEU A 38 -25.54 13.05 -25.26
C LEU A 38 -25.34 13.58 -26.68
N GLY A 39 -25.52 14.89 -26.91
CA GLY A 39 -25.32 15.53 -28.20
C GLY A 39 -26.58 15.86 -28.98
N ASN A 40 -27.78 15.68 -28.39
CA ASN A 40 -29.01 16.14 -29.00
C ASN A 40 -29.20 17.65 -28.77
N PHE A 41 -28.80 18.45 -29.75
CA PHE A 41 -28.78 19.92 -29.67
C PHE A 41 -29.98 20.58 -30.34
N ASP A 42 -31.18 20.11 -30.04
CA ASP A 42 -32.38 20.78 -30.54
C ASP A 42 -32.55 22.16 -29.88
N THR A 43 -32.43 23.22 -30.68
CA THR A 43 -32.56 24.61 -30.24
C THR A 43 -33.79 25.30 -30.85
N ALA A 44 -34.60 24.57 -31.63
CA ALA A 44 -35.76 25.12 -32.32
C ALA A 44 -36.83 25.65 -31.34
N ALA A 45 -36.85 25.11 -30.13
CA ALA A 45 -37.80 25.49 -29.07
C ALA A 45 -37.34 26.69 -28.20
N TYR A 46 -36.17 27.29 -28.47
CA TYR A 46 -35.67 28.45 -27.73
C TYR A 46 -36.26 29.76 -28.26
N THR A 47 -37.56 29.95 -28.06
CA THR A 47 -38.31 31.16 -28.43
C THR A 47 -38.57 32.05 -27.20
N GLY A 48 -38.95 33.33 -27.39
CA GLY A 48 -39.28 34.25 -26.29
C GLY A 48 -38.17 35.19 -25.82
N ASP A 49 -38.45 35.97 -24.77
CA ASP A 49 -37.57 37.03 -24.26
C ASP A 49 -36.32 36.47 -23.56
N ASP A 50 -36.44 35.31 -22.91
CA ASP A 50 -35.34 34.62 -22.20
C ASP A 50 -34.40 33.82 -23.12
N LYS A 51 -34.55 33.94 -24.44
CA LYS A 51 -33.75 33.18 -25.43
C LYS A 51 -32.25 33.30 -25.18
N HIS A 52 -31.77 34.49 -24.80
CA HIS A 52 -30.35 34.74 -24.58
C HIS A 52 -29.81 33.96 -23.37
N LEU A 53 -30.61 33.82 -22.32
CA LEU A 53 -30.26 33.03 -21.15
C LEU A 53 -30.27 31.53 -21.47
N LEU A 54 -31.24 31.05 -22.25
CA LEU A 54 -31.30 29.66 -22.73
C LEU A 54 -30.07 29.28 -23.55
N PHE A 55 -29.67 30.12 -24.53
CA PHE A 55 -28.45 29.90 -25.32
C PHE A 55 -27.17 29.92 -24.47
N THR A 56 -27.12 30.79 -23.44
CA THR A 56 -25.96 30.86 -22.54
C THR A 56 -25.83 29.60 -21.69
N ILE A 57 -26.94 29.11 -21.11
CA ILE A 57 -26.96 27.87 -20.32
C ILE A 57 -26.67 26.65 -21.20
N TRP A 58 -27.20 26.62 -22.42
CA TRP A 58 -26.90 25.59 -23.40
C TRP A 58 -25.41 25.53 -23.71
N PHE A 59 -24.81 26.67 -24.03
CA PHE A 59 -23.37 26.77 -24.31
C PHE A 59 -22.54 26.33 -23.10
N LEU A 60 -22.84 26.82 -21.91
CA LEU A 60 -22.12 26.46 -20.68
C LEU A 60 -22.24 24.96 -20.35
N ASN A 61 -23.43 24.38 -20.53
CA ASN A 61 -23.65 22.94 -20.33
C ASN A 61 -22.81 22.12 -21.32
N THR A 62 -22.75 22.51 -22.59
CA THR A 62 -21.90 21.83 -23.60
C THR A 62 -20.41 21.98 -23.32
N MET A 63 -19.97 23.15 -22.86
CA MET A 63 -18.56 23.40 -22.56
C MET A 63 -18.09 22.59 -21.35
N ILE A 64 -18.90 22.53 -20.28
CA ILE A 64 -18.57 21.75 -19.08
C ILE A 64 -18.54 20.25 -19.38
N ILE A 65 -19.51 19.72 -20.14
CA ILE A 65 -19.48 18.28 -20.49
C ILE A 65 -18.25 17.94 -21.34
N LEU A 66 -17.84 18.81 -22.27
CA LEU A 66 -16.63 18.61 -23.06
C LEU A 66 -15.37 18.60 -22.20
N ILE A 67 -15.24 19.51 -21.23
CA ILE A 67 -14.11 19.53 -20.29
C ILE A 67 -14.06 18.24 -19.46
N ILE A 68 -15.22 17.81 -18.94
CA ILE A 68 -15.30 16.57 -18.15
C ILE A 68 -14.92 15.35 -19.00
N MET A 69 -15.45 15.26 -20.22
CA MET A 69 -15.15 14.15 -21.13
C MET A 69 -13.68 14.16 -21.56
N LEU A 70 -13.09 15.33 -21.81
CA LEU A 70 -11.68 15.45 -22.14
C LEU A 70 -10.78 15.03 -20.96
N ASN A 71 -11.10 15.48 -19.75
CA ASN A 71 -10.34 15.09 -18.55
C ASN A 71 -10.42 13.58 -18.29
N LEU A 72 -11.59 12.96 -18.52
CA LEU A 72 -11.77 11.52 -18.43
C LEU A 72 -11.00 10.77 -19.53
N LEU A 73 -11.00 11.29 -20.76
CA LEU A 73 -10.26 10.69 -21.87
C LEU A 73 -8.75 10.76 -21.63
N ILE A 74 -8.24 11.89 -21.15
CA ILE A 74 -6.81 12.04 -20.81
C ILE A 74 -6.44 11.08 -19.68
N ALA A 75 -7.28 10.93 -18.65
CA ALA A 75 -7.03 9.99 -17.57
C ALA A 75 -6.95 8.53 -18.06
N ILE A 76 -7.91 8.11 -18.92
CA ILE A 76 -7.91 6.75 -19.46
C ILE A 76 -6.74 6.54 -20.44
N MET A 77 -6.48 7.49 -21.33
CA MET A 77 -5.36 7.39 -22.27
C MET A 77 -4.02 7.38 -21.54
N GLY A 78 -3.85 8.14 -20.45
CA GLY A 78 -2.64 8.09 -19.62
C GLY A 78 -2.43 6.69 -19.03
N ASP A 79 -3.42 6.16 -18.30
CA ASP A 79 -3.31 4.84 -17.66
C ASP A 79 -3.20 3.68 -18.66
N THR A 80 -3.84 3.79 -19.82
CA THR A 80 -3.77 2.75 -20.86
C THR A 80 -2.48 2.83 -21.66
N PHE A 81 -1.97 4.02 -21.97
CA PHE A 81 -0.72 4.19 -22.70
C PHE A 81 0.46 3.62 -21.90
N ASP A 82 0.59 3.97 -20.63
CA ASP A 82 1.66 3.48 -19.77
C ASP A 82 1.62 1.95 -19.62
N ARG A 83 0.43 1.38 -19.34
CA ARG A 83 0.26 -0.07 -19.20
C ARG A 83 0.50 -0.83 -20.51
N VAL A 84 0.04 -0.28 -21.62
CA VAL A 84 0.24 -0.90 -22.94
C VAL A 84 1.71 -0.83 -23.30
N GLN A 85 2.42 0.26 -23.03
CA GLN A 85 3.84 0.38 -23.34
C GLN A 85 4.70 -0.63 -22.58
N GLU A 86 4.48 -0.80 -21.26
CA GLU A 86 5.21 -1.78 -20.44
C GLU A 86 4.95 -3.24 -20.90
N THR A 87 3.72 -3.52 -21.34
CA THR A 87 3.31 -4.87 -21.73
C THR A 87 3.44 -5.14 -23.23
N ALA A 88 3.63 -4.13 -24.08
CA ALA A 88 3.62 -4.26 -25.53
C ALA A 88 4.77 -5.12 -26.03
N GLU A 89 6.01 -4.87 -25.58
CA GLU A 89 7.17 -5.65 -26.01
C GLU A 89 7.05 -7.12 -25.57
N ASN A 90 6.63 -7.34 -24.32
CA ASN A 90 6.42 -8.68 -23.77
C ASN A 90 5.29 -9.43 -24.48
N ASN A 91 4.17 -8.76 -24.74
CA ASN A 91 3.04 -9.33 -25.46
C ASN A 91 3.38 -9.60 -26.93
N MET A 92 4.16 -8.73 -27.57
CA MET A 92 4.63 -8.93 -28.94
C MET A 92 5.52 -10.17 -29.06
N LEU A 93 6.50 -10.33 -28.16
CA LEU A 93 7.36 -11.51 -28.14
C LEU A 93 6.57 -12.79 -27.85
N LYS A 94 5.61 -12.71 -26.92
CA LYS A 94 4.72 -13.83 -26.59
C LYS A 94 3.85 -14.23 -27.79
N GLU A 95 3.31 -13.25 -28.50
CA GLU A 95 2.50 -13.47 -29.69
C GLU A 95 3.33 -14.11 -30.80
N LEU A 96 4.54 -13.59 -31.04
CA LEU A 96 5.47 -14.16 -32.00
C LEU A 96 5.81 -15.63 -31.67
N ALA A 97 6.06 -15.93 -30.39
CA ALA A 97 6.29 -17.30 -29.95
C ALA A 97 5.05 -18.19 -30.14
N SER A 98 3.85 -17.68 -29.89
CA SER A 98 2.59 -18.39 -30.16
C SER A 98 2.45 -18.74 -31.64
N ILE A 99 2.68 -17.76 -32.51
CA ILE A 99 2.66 -17.94 -33.96
C ILE A 99 3.71 -18.97 -34.40
N MET A 100 4.91 -18.95 -33.83
CA MET A 100 5.95 -19.93 -34.15
C MET A 100 5.54 -21.37 -33.77
N VAL A 101 4.91 -21.54 -32.60
CA VAL A 101 4.42 -22.85 -32.14
C VAL A 101 3.24 -23.34 -33.00
N GLU A 102 2.30 -22.46 -33.32
CA GLU A 102 1.16 -22.80 -34.20
C GLU A 102 1.61 -23.25 -35.59
N ASN A 103 2.66 -22.62 -36.12
CA ASN A 103 3.23 -22.97 -37.43
C ASN A 103 4.28 -24.10 -37.37
N GLU A 104 4.54 -24.70 -36.21
CA GLU A 104 5.55 -25.77 -36.06
C GLU A 104 5.20 -27.01 -36.91
N MET A 105 3.92 -27.28 -37.16
CA MET A 105 3.49 -28.39 -38.04
C MET A 105 3.81 -28.16 -39.53
N LEU A 106 4.06 -26.92 -39.96
CA LEU A 106 4.37 -26.59 -41.36
C LEU A 106 5.87 -26.75 -41.67
N VAL A 107 6.74 -26.70 -40.64
CA VAL A 107 8.20 -26.74 -40.79
C VAL A 107 8.76 -27.81 -39.88
N SER A 108 9.19 -28.95 -40.44
CA SER A 108 9.86 -30.00 -39.67
C SER A 108 11.23 -29.52 -39.17
N ARG A 109 11.30 -29.00 -37.92
CA ARG A 109 12.53 -28.45 -37.32
C ARG A 109 13.70 -29.42 -37.36
N GLU A 110 13.45 -30.71 -37.16
CA GLU A 110 14.47 -31.76 -37.18
C GLU A 110 15.13 -31.91 -38.54
N LYS A 111 14.39 -31.70 -39.65
CA LYS A 111 14.94 -31.75 -41.01
C LYS A 111 15.66 -30.46 -41.41
N VAL A 112 15.18 -29.30 -40.95
CA VAL A 112 15.71 -27.99 -41.36
C VAL A 112 16.88 -27.54 -40.48
N PHE A 113 16.85 -27.87 -39.19
CA PHE A 113 17.81 -27.40 -38.19
C PHE A 113 18.60 -28.52 -37.51
N GLY A 114 18.55 -29.76 -38.01
CA GLY A 114 19.24 -30.92 -37.42
C GLY A 114 20.76 -30.71 -37.24
N ASP A 115 21.39 -29.95 -38.13
CA ASP A 115 22.83 -29.62 -38.07
C ASP A 115 23.12 -28.22 -37.50
N ALA A 116 22.10 -27.46 -37.09
CA ALA A 116 22.26 -26.10 -36.61
C ALA A 116 22.68 -26.08 -35.13
N LYS A 117 23.99 -25.88 -34.88
CA LYS A 117 24.57 -25.82 -33.52
C LYS A 117 24.45 -24.45 -32.85
N TYR A 118 24.22 -23.38 -33.62
CA TYR A 118 24.21 -22.01 -33.14
C TYR A 118 23.01 -21.25 -33.67
N ILE A 119 22.43 -20.38 -32.84
CA ILE A 119 21.42 -19.40 -33.22
C ILE A 119 22.10 -18.04 -33.21
N ILE A 120 22.05 -17.34 -34.34
CA ILE A 120 22.60 -15.98 -34.48
C ILE A 120 21.43 -15.02 -34.34
N ILE A 121 21.50 -14.18 -33.31
CA ILE A 121 20.52 -13.11 -33.08
C ILE A 121 21.22 -11.81 -33.44
N ILE A 122 20.77 -11.17 -34.53
CA ILE A 122 21.21 -9.84 -34.92
C ILE A 122 20.21 -8.86 -34.34
N GLN A 123 20.63 -8.12 -33.32
CA GLN A 123 19.86 -7.00 -32.79
C GLN A 123 20.50 -5.72 -33.31
N GLU A 124 19.67 -4.84 -33.85
CA GLU A 124 20.10 -3.47 -34.08
C GLU A 124 20.46 -2.88 -32.71
N GLU A 125 21.68 -2.38 -32.58
CA GLU A 125 22.06 -1.57 -31.44
C GLU A 125 21.18 -0.33 -31.54
N LYS A 126 20.06 -0.32 -30.80
CA LYS A 126 19.30 0.89 -30.56
C LYS A 126 20.31 1.84 -29.92
N ALA A 127 20.87 2.74 -30.72
CA ALA A 127 21.60 3.89 -30.19
C ALA A 127 20.72 4.44 -29.08
N GLU A 128 21.32 4.71 -27.93
CA GLU A 128 20.69 5.45 -26.84
C GLU A 128 20.32 6.84 -27.38
N GLU A 129 19.26 6.91 -28.18
CA GLU A 129 18.68 8.16 -28.61
C GLU A 129 18.20 8.80 -27.33
N SER A 130 18.73 10.00 -27.11
CA SER A 130 18.84 10.76 -25.87
C SER A 130 17.50 11.21 -25.28
N GLU A 131 16.47 10.39 -25.33
CA GLU A 131 15.27 10.52 -24.55
C GLU A 131 15.33 9.40 -23.52
N VAL A 132 15.96 9.71 -22.39
CA VAL A 132 16.12 8.77 -21.28
C VAL A 132 14.73 8.29 -20.88
N SER A 133 14.35 7.11 -21.36
CA SER A 133 13.07 6.48 -21.08
C SER A 133 12.85 6.53 -19.57
N TRP A 134 11.84 7.31 -19.18
CA TRP A 134 11.41 7.47 -17.80
C TRP A 134 11.25 6.11 -17.11
N GLU A 135 10.86 5.10 -17.87
CA GLU A 135 10.70 3.72 -17.45
C GLU A 135 12.03 3.05 -17.06
N GLY A 136 13.13 3.34 -17.77
CA GLY A 136 14.47 2.87 -17.40
C GLY A 136 14.96 3.49 -16.09
N ARG A 137 14.69 4.79 -15.88
CA ARG A 137 14.96 5.46 -14.60
C ARG A 137 14.11 4.89 -13.47
N LEU A 138 12.83 4.62 -13.72
CA LEU A 138 11.92 4.05 -12.74
C LEU A 138 12.30 2.61 -12.38
N GLN A 139 12.70 1.79 -13.36
CA GLN A 139 13.23 0.45 -13.10
C GLN A 139 14.54 0.49 -12.32
N TYR A 140 15.43 1.43 -12.63
CA TYR A 140 16.66 1.63 -11.86
C TYR A 140 16.34 2.07 -10.43
N LEU A 141 15.40 2.99 -10.25
CA LEU A 141 14.93 3.45 -8.93
C LEU A 141 14.31 2.30 -8.13
N LYS A 142 13.47 1.47 -8.77
CA LYS A 142 12.86 0.28 -8.15
C LYS A 142 13.92 -0.72 -7.71
N LYS A 143 14.90 -1.02 -8.57
CA LYS A 143 16.03 -1.90 -8.22
C LYS A 143 16.87 -1.32 -7.09
N PHE A 144 17.09 -0.01 -7.06
CA PHE A 144 17.81 0.66 -5.98
C PHE A 144 17.02 0.59 -4.67
N MET A 145 15.71 0.83 -4.70
CA MET A 145 14.83 0.68 -3.55
C MET A 145 14.81 -0.76 -3.02
N ASP A 146 14.69 -1.75 -3.89
CA ASP A 146 14.73 -3.16 -3.48
C ASP A 146 16.06 -3.52 -2.82
N LYS A 147 17.18 -3.03 -3.36
CA LYS A 147 18.50 -3.20 -2.74
C LYS A 147 18.57 -2.52 -1.37
N ALA A 148 18.11 -1.28 -1.26
CA ALA A 148 18.09 -0.53 0.00
C ALA A 148 17.22 -1.22 1.06
N VAL A 149 16.07 -1.79 0.67
CA VAL A 149 15.19 -2.56 1.56
C VAL A 149 15.86 -3.85 2.03
N ILE A 150 16.54 -4.58 1.14
CA ILE A 150 17.28 -5.79 1.51
C ILE A 150 18.41 -5.46 2.49
N GLU A 151 19.12 -4.36 2.25
CA GLU A 151 20.22 -3.91 3.09
C GLU A 151 19.73 -3.45 4.47
N GLN A 152 18.64 -2.67 4.54
CA GLN A 152 17.99 -2.32 5.80
C GLN A 152 17.55 -3.55 6.60
N ASN A 153 16.92 -4.53 5.94
CA ASN A 153 16.49 -5.76 6.62
C ASN A 153 17.66 -6.58 7.17
N LYS A 154 18.82 -6.58 6.50
CA LYS A 154 20.04 -7.21 7.02
C LYS A 154 20.57 -6.48 8.25
N LEU A 155 20.62 -5.15 8.20
CA LEU A 155 21.06 -4.31 9.32
C LEU A 155 20.13 -4.46 10.54
N LEU A 156 18.81 -4.51 10.32
CA LEU A 156 17.84 -4.76 11.38
C LEU A 156 18.07 -6.12 12.05
N LYS A 157 18.32 -7.19 11.27
CA LYS A 157 18.63 -8.51 11.83
C LYS A 157 19.94 -8.53 12.62
N SER A 158 20.99 -7.83 12.16
CA SER A 158 22.23 -7.76 12.93
C SER A 158 22.06 -6.97 14.22
N LEU A 159 21.29 -5.87 14.19
CA LEU A 159 20.99 -5.07 15.37
C LEU A 159 20.17 -5.87 16.39
N GLU A 160 19.16 -6.63 15.92
CA GLU A 160 18.34 -7.50 16.77
C GLU A 160 19.20 -8.55 17.49
N ASN A 161 20.13 -9.19 16.78
CA ASN A 161 21.05 -10.16 17.35
C ASN A 161 21.98 -9.54 18.40
N GLU A 162 22.49 -8.33 18.14
CA GLU A 162 23.37 -7.61 19.07
C GLU A 162 22.63 -7.16 20.34
N ILE A 163 21.40 -6.65 20.19
CA ILE A 163 20.51 -6.33 21.30
C ILE A 163 20.21 -7.59 22.13
N MET A 164 19.89 -8.71 21.49
CA MET A 164 19.64 -9.98 22.16
C MET A 164 20.86 -10.49 22.94
N HIS A 165 22.06 -10.35 22.37
CA HIS A 165 23.31 -10.69 23.07
C HIS A 165 23.52 -9.81 24.29
N THR A 166 23.33 -8.50 24.15
CA THR A 166 23.52 -7.52 25.24
C THR A 166 22.49 -7.71 26.37
N ILE A 167 21.24 -8.05 26.01
CA ILE A 167 20.19 -8.37 26.99
C ILE A 167 20.53 -9.66 27.75
N LYS A 168 20.97 -10.71 27.05
CA LYS A 168 21.40 -11.97 27.69
C LYS A 168 22.57 -11.74 28.64
N GLU A 169 23.59 -11.00 28.20
CA GLU A 169 24.76 -10.72 29.02
C GLU A 169 24.41 -9.91 30.28
N LYS A 170 23.55 -8.88 30.14
CA LYS A 170 23.07 -8.10 31.29
C LYS A 170 22.17 -8.92 32.22
N ALA A 171 21.36 -9.82 31.69
CA ALA A 171 20.53 -10.73 32.48
C ALA A 171 21.38 -11.73 33.29
N ASP A 172 22.42 -12.31 32.68
CA ASP A 172 23.35 -13.22 33.35
C ASP A 172 24.16 -12.52 34.46
N LYS A 173 24.65 -11.30 34.19
CA LYS A 173 25.34 -10.49 35.21
C LYS A 173 24.43 -10.17 36.39
N ARG A 174 23.19 -9.72 36.14
CA ARG A 174 22.19 -9.48 37.19
C ARG A 174 21.84 -10.76 37.95
N GLY A 175 21.73 -11.91 37.29
CA GLY A 175 21.48 -13.20 37.93
C GLY A 175 22.58 -13.55 38.92
N LYS A 176 23.85 -13.45 38.52
CA LYS A 176 25.01 -13.70 39.38
C LYS A 176 25.13 -12.71 40.54
N GLU A 177 24.85 -11.43 40.31
CA GLU A 177 24.83 -10.42 41.38
C GLU A 177 23.73 -10.71 42.41
N MET A 178 22.55 -11.14 41.96
CA MET A 178 21.43 -11.48 42.83
C MET A 178 21.71 -12.75 43.63
N GLU A 179 22.34 -13.76 43.02
CA GLU A 179 22.78 -14.98 43.70
C GLU A 179 23.84 -14.69 44.77
N ASN A 180 24.87 -13.90 44.44
CA ASN A 180 25.90 -13.50 45.41
C ASN A 180 25.33 -12.69 46.57
N SER A 181 24.39 -11.78 46.28
CA SER A 181 23.70 -11.00 47.32
C SER A 181 22.86 -11.92 48.21
N SER A 182 22.11 -12.85 47.61
CA SER A 182 21.30 -13.83 48.34
C SER A 182 22.17 -14.71 49.25
N ASN A 183 23.29 -15.23 48.74
CA ASN A 183 24.23 -16.03 49.52
C ASN A 183 24.81 -15.24 50.72
N LYS A 184 25.12 -13.96 50.53
CA LYS A 184 25.56 -13.09 51.62
C LYS A 184 24.48 -12.91 52.69
N TYR A 185 23.21 -12.73 52.30
CA TYR A 185 22.10 -12.65 53.26
C TYR A 185 21.88 -13.98 53.99
N PHE A 186 21.97 -15.10 53.29
CA PHE A 186 21.90 -16.42 53.91
C PHE A 186 23.02 -16.63 54.93
N GLN A 187 24.26 -16.25 54.61
CA GLN A 187 25.38 -16.36 55.54
C GLN A 187 25.15 -15.55 56.83
N VAL A 188 24.69 -14.30 56.71
CA VAL A 188 24.38 -13.46 57.88
C VAL A 188 23.24 -14.05 58.72
N LEU A 189 22.23 -14.66 58.08
CA LEU A 189 21.15 -15.34 58.78
C LEU A 189 21.65 -16.59 59.54
N PHE A 190 22.57 -17.36 58.95
CA PHE A 190 23.22 -18.49 59.62
C PHE A 190 24.04 -18.04 60.83
N GLU A 191 24.91 -17.03 60.68
CA GLU A 191 25.70 -16.48 61.79
C GLU A 191 24.81 -15.94 62.93
N LYS A 192 23.69 -15.31 62.58
CA LYS A 192 22.72 -14.83 63.57
C LYS A 192 21.95 -15.98 64.23
N SER A 193 21.65 -17.04 63.50
CA SER A 193 21.04 -18.26 64.06
C SER A 193 21.97 -18.95 65.03
N ASP A 194 23.25 -19.09 64.69
CA ASP A 194 24.26 -19.74 65.54
C ASP A 194 24.49 -18.95 66.83
N SER A 195 24.55 -17.62 66.74
CA SER A 195 24.65 -16.76 67.93
C SER A 195 23.39 -16.78 68.80
N ILE A 196 22.20 -16.94 68.22
CA ILE A 196 20.97 -17.15 68.99
C ILE A 196 21.02 -18.51 69.69
N GLN A 197 21.49 -19.57 69.00
CA GLN A 197 21.62 -20.91 69.58
C GLN A 197 22.61 -20.92 70.75
N SER A 198 23.77 -20.26 70.61
CA SER A 198 24.75 -20.16 71.68
C SER A 198 24.22 -19.39 72.89
N VAL A 199 23.44 -18.33 72.67
CA VAL A 199 22.79 -17.57 73.75
C VAL A 199 21.66 -18.38 74.40
N LEU A 200 20.94 -19.21 73.63
CA LEU A 200 19.94 -20.13 74.16
C LEU A 200 20.61 -21.20 75.05
N ASP A 201 21.71 -21.80 74.59
CA ASP A 201 22.47 -22.82 75.32
C ASP A 201 23.11 -22.24 76.60
N GLU A 202 23.62 -21.02 76.54
CA GLU A 202 24.16 -20.29 77.70
C GLU A 202 23.06 -19.97 78.73
N ASN A 203 21.88 -19.56 78.28
CA ASN A 203 20.74 -19.31 79.16
C ASN A 203 20.16 -20.62 79.74
N ILE A 204 20.17 -21.73 78.99
CA ILE A 204 19.79 -23.05 79.49
C ILE A 204 20.76 -23.53 80.58
N GLN A 205 22.07 -23.24 80.46
CA GLN A 205 23.04 -23.50 81.53
C GLN A 205 22.81 -22.62 82.77
N LYS A 206 22.46 -21.35 82.56
CA LYS A 206 22.22 -20.38 83.64
C LYS A 206 20.92 -20.64 84.42
N TYR A 207 19.97 -21.33 83.79
CA TYR A 207 18.72 -21.79 84.39
C TYR A 207 18.69 -23.31 84.62
N LYS A 208 19.83 -23.97 84.85
CA LYS A 208 19.81 -25.22 85.63
C LYS A 208 19.38 -24.84 87.06
N PRO A 209 18.19 -25.25 87.54
CA PRO A 209 17.74 -24.89 88.87
C PRO A 209 18.71 -25.45 89.90
N THR A 210 19.19 -24.59 90.79
CA THR A 210 19.80 -24.99 92.05
C THR A 210 18.69 -25.58 92.93
N GLU A 211 18.33 -26.84 92.69
CA GLU A 211 17.58 -27.63 93.67
C GLU A 211 18.53 -27.95 94.83
N GLU A 212 18.37 -27.13 95.86
CA GLU A 212 18.16 -27.50 97.25
C GLU A 212 18.66 -28.87 97.78
N VAL A 213 19.36 -28.74 98.91
CA VAL A 213 19.23 -29.58 100.12
C VAL A 213 20.11 -30.84 100.22
N LYS A 214 21.06 -30.72 101.15
CA LYS A 214 21.53 -31.73 102.12
C LYS A 214 20.85 -33.11 102.07
N LYS A 215 21.65 -34.18 102.01
CA LYS A 215 21.78 -35.21 103.07
C LYS A 215 22.84 -36.25 102.71
N GLU A 216 23.52 -36.74 103.75
CA GLU A 216 24.36 -37.96 103.75
C GLU A 216 23.51 -39.21 103.45
N GLU A 217 24.19 -40.30 103.03
CA GLU A 217 23.69 -41.67 102.81
C GLU A 217 22.89 -41.95 101.53
#